data_AF-A0AAP2U8H6-F1
#
_entry.id   AF-A0AAP2U8H6-F1
#
_cell.length_a   1.000
_cell.length_b   1.000
_cell.length_c   1.000
_cell.angle_alpha   90.00
_cell.angle_beta   90.00
_cell.angle_gamma   90.00
#
_symmetry.space_group_name_H-M   'P 1'
#
loop_
_entity.id
_entity.type
_entity.pdbx_description
1 polymer ?
#
loop_
_entity_poly.entity_id
_entity_poly.type
_entity_poly.pdbx_seq_one_letter_code
_entity_poly.pdbx_strand_id
1 'polypeptide(L)'
;MERLMSDGYPFIFQMIDKSESDEYLIQTLQYRFKSDKSHHAYIVRVECYKKHAYCVKFFDKANINSKNKFSLRSNTFEVRTILYTMFHIMLDVMKRDEKASFFFIGAEDEKDQDGMVSRRFRLYRRFVLSTVSDDKFEHFRRNDLSLYILVNKEYVSDTSSYADELANIVQQYL
;
A
#
# COMPACT_ATOMS: atom_id res chain seq x y z
N MET A 1 23.27 -2.54 -1.88
CA MET A 1 22.34 -1.40 -1.75
C MET A 1 21.88 -0.87 -3.10
N GLU A 2 22.76 -0.75 -4.11
CA GLU A 2 22.39 -0.35 -5.51
C GLU A 2 21.38 -1.29 -6.19
N ARG A 3 21.43 -2.60 -5.95
CA ARG A 3 20.53 -3.59 -6.60
C ARG A 3 19.04 -3.40 -6.26
N LEU A 4 18.71 -2.77 -5.14
CA LEU A 4 17.33 -2.47 -4.72
C LEU A 4 16.77 -1.20 -5.39
N MET A 5 17.64 -0.34 -5.93
CA MET A 5 17.24 0.89 -6.61
C MET A 5 16.93 0.68 -8.10
N SER A 6 17.39 -0.42 -8.71
CA SER A 6 17.09 -0.76 -10.12
C SER A 6 15.81 -1.59 -10.31
N ASP A 7 15.29 -2.18 -9.23
CA ASP A 7 14.07 -2.97 -9.29
C ASP A 7 12.87 -2.03 -9.15
N GLY A 8 12.06 -1.83 -10.20
CA GLY A 8 10.88 -0.95 -10.17
C GLY A 8 10.67 -0.18 -11.48
N TYR A 9 9.45 0.33 -11.69
CA TYR A 9 9.13 1.18 -12.84
C TYR A 9 9.24 2.66 -12.48
N PRO A 10 9.69 3.51 -13.42
CA PRO A 10 9.57 4.95 -13.26
C PRO A 10 8.11 5.36 -13.04
N PHE A 11 7.88 6.18 -12.03
CA PHE A 11 6.56 6.70 -11.68
C PHE A 11 6.54 8.22 -11.76
N ILE A 12 5.34 8.76 -11.94
CA ILE A 12 5.05 10.20 -11.90
C ILE A 12 4.00 10.46 -10.84
N PHE A 13 4.22 11.50 -10.04
CA PHE A 13 3.17 12.09 -9.22
C PHE A 13 2.21 12.86 -10.13
N GLN A 14 0.90 12.73 -9.92
CA GLN A 14 -0.11 13.34 -10.77
C GLN A 14 -0.87 14.46 -10.07
N MET A 15 -1.43 14.18 -8.88
CA MET A 15 -2.29 15.13 -8.19
C MET A 15 -2.53 14.74 -6.72
N ILE A 16 -3.11 15.68 -5.97
CA ILE A 16 -3.70 15.48 -4.65
C ILE A 16 -5.22 15.59 -4.80
N ASP A 17 -5.93 14.60 -4.28
CA ASP A 17 -7.39 14.56 -4.19
C ASP A 17 -7.77 14.75 -2.71
N LYS A 18 -8.31 15.91 -2.34
CA LYS A 18 -8.62 16.21 -0.93
C LYS A 18 -9.93 15.53 -0.54
N SER A 19 -9.96 14.98 0.67
CA SER A 19 -11.18 14.44 1.25
C SER A 19 -11.87 15.52 2.06
N GLU A 20 -13.11 15.88 1.70
CA GLU A 20 -13.87 16.93 2.38
C GLU A 20 -14.87 16.38 3.42
N SER A 21 -15.22 15.10 3.31
CA SER A 21 -16.34 14.50 4.06
C SER A 21 -15.96 13.31 4.94
N ASP A 22 -14.71 12.84 4.86
CA ASP A 22 -14.26 11.67 5.61
C ASP A 22 -13.59 12.11 6.92
N GLU A 23 -14.01 11.50 8.04
CA GLU A 23 -13.49 11.85 9.35
C GLU A 23 -12.00 11.51 9.50
N TYR A 24 -11.51 10.43 8.87
CA TYR A 24 -10.15 9.92 9.06
C TYR A 24 -9.25 10.14 7.85
N LEU A 25 -9.78 10.04 6.63
CA LEU A 25 -9.07 10.28 5.38
C LEU A 25 -8.96 11.78 5.12
N ILE A 26 -7.73 12.29 5.02
CA ILE A 26 -7.43 13.70 4.78
C ILE A 26 -7.36 13.99 3.27
N GLN A 27 -6.63 13.15 2.55
CA GLN A 27 -6.39 13.32 1.12
C GLN A 27 -5.87 12.02 0.50
N THR A 28 -5.83 11.97 -0.82
CA THR A 28 -5.21 10.88 -1.57
C THR A 28 -4.19 11.44 -2.55
N LEU A 29 -2.95 10.96 -2.46
CA LEU A 29 -1.92 11.24 -3.45
C LEU A 29 -2.06 10.26 -4.61
N GLN A 30 -2.18 10.76 -5.83
CA GLN A 30 -2.25 9.91 -7.02
C GLN A 30 -0.90 9.90 -7.75
N TYR A 31 -0.39 8.69 -7.97
CA TYR A 31 0.76 8.43 -8.83
C TYR A 31 0.36 7.55 -10.01
N ARG A 32 1.22 7.52 -11.03
CA ARG A 32 1.08 6.63 -12.18
C ARG A 32 2.44 6.08 -12.59
N PHE A 33 2.47 4.83 -13.02
CA PHE A 33 3.61 4.25 -13.74
C PHE A 33 3.12 3.44 -14.94
N LYS A 34 4.03 3.12 -15.85
CA LYS A 34 3.77 2.23 -16.98
C LYS A 34 4.79 1.10 -16.95
N SER A 35 4.31 -0.13 -17.07
CA SER A 35 5.19 -1.28 -17.25
C SER A 35 5.85 -1.23 -18.64
N ASP A 36 7.15 -1.47 -18.70
CA ASP A 36 7.86 -1.70 -19.97
C ASP A 36 7.63 -3.12 -20.53
N LYS A 37 7.23 -4.07 -19.68
CA LYS A 37 7.05 -5.50 -20.00
C LYS A 37 5.66 -5.80 -20.54
N SER A 38 4.62 -5.34 -19.85
CA SER A 38 3.23 -5.55 -20.25
C SER A 38 2.65 -4.35 -21.01
N HIS A 39 3.28 -3.18 -20.93
CA HIS A 39 2.76 -1.89 -21.41
C HIS A 39 1.49 -1.41 -20.70
N HIS A 40 1.05 -2.09 -19.64
CA HIS A 40 -0.06 -1.66 -18.82
C HIS A 40 0.32 -0.37 -18.07
N ALA A 41 -0.64 0.54 -17.95
CA ALA A 41 -0.51 1.72 -17.12
C ALA A 41 -1.23 1.45 -15.81
N TYR A 42 -0.59 1.75 -14.69
CA TYR A 42 -1.15 1.54 -13.37
C TYR A 42 -1.36 2.88 -12.67
N ILE A 43 -2.47 3.00 -11.96
CA ILE A 43 -2.74 4.12 -11.06
C ILE A 43 -2.47 3.64 -9.64
N VAL A 44 -1.77 4.46 -8.88
CA VAL A 44 -1.49 4.24 -7.46
C VAL A 44 -2.17 5.35 -6.67
N ARG A 45 -2.92 4.96 -5.66
CA ARG A 45 -3.62 5.82 -4.73
C ARG A 45 -2.94 5.63 -3.37
N VAL A 46 -2.30 6.68 -2.86
CA VAL A 46 -1.79 6.70 -1.49
C VAL A 46 -2.75 7.52 -0.65
N GLU A 47 -3.60 6.84 0.10
CA GLU A 47 -4.57 7.45 1.00
C GLU A 47 -3.87 7.91 2.28
N CYS A 48 -3.97 9.21 2.56
CA CYS A 48 -3.40 9.86 3.74
C CYS A 48 -4.46 9.96 4.83
N TYR A 49 -4.30 9.19 5.89
CA TYR A 49 -5.13 9.27 7.08
C TYR A 49 -4.52 10.19 8.13
N LYS A 50 -5.31 10.56 9.14
CA LYS A 50 -4.83 11.22 10.35
C LYS A 50 -3.65 10.45 10.97
N LYS A 51 -2.86 11.17 11.78
CA LYS A 51 -1.68 10.61 12.50
C LYS A 51 -0.61 10.01 11.60
N HIS A 52 -0.38 10.58 10.41
CA HIS A 52 0.69 10.18 9.48
C HIS A 52 0.60 8.71 9.02
N ALA A 53 -0.62 8.19 8.87
CA ALA A 53 -0.86 6.83 8.38
C ALA A 53 -1.19 6.84 6.89
N TYR A 54 -0.54 5.97 6.12
CA TYR A 54 -0.65 5.96 4.66
C TYR A 54 -1.03 4.57 4.15
N CYS A 55 -2.17 4.46 3.44
CA CYS A 55 -2.56 3.24 2.73
C CYS A 55 -2.11 3.31 1.28
N VAL A 56 -1.32 2.34 0.81
CA VAL A 56 -0.89 2.28 -0.59
C VAL A 56 -1.72 1.26 -1.36
N LYS A 57 -2.49 1.73 -2.33
CA LYS A 57 -3.34 0.91 -3.21
C LYS A 57 -2.97 1.15 -4.66
N PHE A 58 -3.12 0.13 -5.51
CA PHE A 58 -2.92 0.28 -6.95
C PHE A 58 -3.93 -0.54 -7.75
N PHE A 59 -4.16 -0.13 -8.99
CA PHE A 59 -4.99 -0.85 -9.95
C PHE A 59 -4.54 -0.55 -11.38
N ASP A 60 -4.90 -1.42 -12.31
CA ASP A 60 -4.70 -1.18 -13.74
C ASP A 60 -5.59 -0.03 -14.22
N LYS A 61 -5.02 0.96 -14.90
CA LYS A 61 -5.74 2.12 -15.44
C LYS A 61 -6.89 1.69 -16.36
N ALA A 62 -6.75 0.57 -17.09
CA ALA A 62 -7.83 0.03 -17.91
C ALA A 62 -9.11 -0.27 -17.10
N ASN A 63 -8.96 -0.52 -15.80
CA ASN A 63 -10.04 -0.87 -14.88
C ASN A 63 -10.54 0.32 -14.04
N ILE A 64 -10.20 1.57 -14.36
CA ILE A 64 -10.54 2.74 -13.53
C ILE A 64 -12.02 2.88 -13.18
N ASN A 65 -12.90 2.47 -14.11
CA ASN A 65 -14.36 2.51 -13.96
C ASN A 65 -14.95 1.26 -13.30
N SER A 66 -14.14 0.22 -13.03
CA SER A 66 -14.60 -0.98 -12.35
C SER A 66 -14.76 -0.71 -10.85
N LYS A 67 -15.88 -1.13 -10.28
CA LYS A 67 -16.09 -1.13 -8.83
C LYS A 67 -15.09 -2.04 -8.12
N ASN A 68 -14.69 -3.13 -8.78
CA ASN A 68 -13.76 -4.14 -8.26
C ASN A 68 -12.32 -3.89 -8.72
N LYS A 69 -11.97 -2.68 -9.18
CA LYS A 69 -10.66 -2.38 -9.80
C LYS A 69 -9.45 -2.78 -8.98
N PHE A 70 -9.55 -2.67 -7.66
CA PHE A 70 -8.48 -3.08 -6.77
C PHE A 70 -8.35 -4.59 -6.72
N SER A 71 -9.42 -5.37 -6.95
CA SER A 71 -9.43 -6.84 -6.91
C SER A 71 -9.19 -7.55 -8.24
N LEU A 72 -9.11 -6.80 -9.34
CA LEU A 72 -8.85 -7.37 -10.65
C LEU A 72 -7.37 -7.77 -10.81
N ARG A 73 -7.17 -9.00 -11.29
CA ARG A 73 -5.83 -9.52 -11.59
C ARG A 73 -5.40 -9.05 -12.97
N SER A 74 -4.17 -8.56 -13.10
CA SER A 74 -3.59 -8.18 -14.40
C SER A 74 -3.03 -9.36 -15.19
N ASN A 75 -2.70 -10.48 -14.52
CA ASN A 75 -2.02 -11.66 -15.12
C ASN A 75 -0.74 -11.33 -15.92
N THR A 76 -0.06 -10.24 -15.59
CA THR A 76 1.13 -9.75 -16.32
C THR A 76 2.46 -10.38 -15.88
N PHE A 77 2.45 -11.25 -14.87
CA PHE A 77 3.63 -11.95 -14.33
C PHE A 77 4.83 -11.02 -14.02
N GLU A 78 4.56 -9.83 -13.52
CA GLU A 78 5.56 -8.78 -13.19
C GLU A 78 5.39 -8.25 -11.76
N VAL A 79 4.75 -9.05 -10.92
CA VAL A 79 4.30 -8.64 -9.58
C VAL A 79 5.44 -8.13 -8.71
N ARG A 80 6.65 -8.70 -8.82
CA ARG A 80 7.82 -8.25 -8.06
C ARG A 80 8.20 -6.80 -8.42
N THR A 81 8.29 -6.47 -9.71
CA THR A 81 8.63 -5.12 -10.19
C THR A 81 7.56 -4.10 -9.81
N ILE A 82 6.28 -4.48 -9.87
CA ILE A 82 5.18 -3.62 -9.40
C ILE A 82 5.30 -3.34 -7.90
N LEU A 83 5.58 -4.35 -7.07
CA LEU A 83 5.75 -4.17 -5.63
C LEU A 83 6.94 -3.28 -5.28
N TYR A 84 8.06 -3.40 -6.00
CA TYR A 84 9.17 -2.46 -5.82
C TYR A 84 8.81 -1.03 -6.25
N THR A 85 8.02 -0.87 -7.31
CA THR A 85 7.49 0.44 -7.69
C THR A 85 6.66 1.04 -6.55
N MET A 86 5.85 0.22 -5.87
CA MET A 86 5.05 0.69 -4.73
C MET A 86 5.96 1.08 -3.56
N PHE A 87 7.00 0.30 -3.32
CA PHE A 87 8.01 0.61 -2.30
C PHE A 87 8.75 1.91 -2.60
N HIS A 88 9.15 2.17 -3.84
CA HIS A 88 9.78 3.45 -4.20
C HIS A 88 8.83 4.64 -4.05
N ILE A 89 7.53 4.45 -4.31
CA ILE A 89 6.51 5.47 -4.02
C ILE A 89 6.38 5.71 -2.51
N MET A 90 6.44 4.67 -1.67
CA MET A 90 6.49 4.84 -0.21
C MET A 90 7.70 5.68 0.22
N LEU A 91 8.88 5.43 -0.39
CA LEU A 91 10.07 6.24 -0.11
C LEU A 91 9.89 7.71 -0.55
N ASP A 92 9.20 7.97 -1.67
CA ASP A 92 8.84 9.34 -2.08
C ASP A 92 7.90 10.01 -1.06
N VAL A 93 6.92 9.27 -0.53
CA VAL A 93 6.04 9.75 0.54
C VAL A 93 6.83 10.06 1.81
N MET A 94 7.76 9.20 2.22
CA MET A 94 8.61 9.44 3.39
C MET A 94 9.50 10.67 3.24
N LYS A 95 9.93 11.03 2.02
CA LYS A 95 10.66 12.28 1.77
C LYS A 95 9.79 13.52 1.97
N ARG A 96 8.47 13.39 1.79
CA ARG A 96 7.50 14.48 2.02
C ARG A 96 7.02 14.53 3.47
N ASP A 97 6.95 13.38 4.12
CA ASP A 97 6.55 13.21 5.50
C ASP A 97 7.40 12.14 6.20
N GLU A 98 8.43 12.59 6.91
CA GLU A 98 9.38 11.71 7.60
C GLU A 98 8.73 10.90 8.74
N LYS A 99 7.52 11.28 9.16
CA LYS A 99 6.73 10.64 10.22
C LYS A 99 5.83 9.52 9.70
N ALA A 100 5.82 9.29 8.39
CA ALA A 100 4.91 8.35 7.74
C ALA A 100 5.04 6.93 8.29
N SER A 101 3.91 6.37 8.70
CA SER A 101 3.67 4.94 8.90
C SER A 101 2.80 4.42 7.76
N PHE A 102 2.97 3.17 7.37
CA PHE A 102 2.31 2.60 6.20
C PHE A 102 1.46 1.40 6.55
N PHE A 103 0.39 1.17 5.78
CA PHE A 103 -0.35 -0.08 5.85
C PHE A 103 -0.89 -0.50 4.50
N PHE A 104 -1.15 -1.80 4.37
CA PHE A 104 -1.67 -2.41 3.14
C PHE A 104 -2.78 -3.39 3.51
N ILE A 105 -3.87 -3.30 2.76
CA ILE A 105 -4.98 -4.25 2.84
C ILE A 105 -4.85 -5.17 1.63
N GLY A 106 -4.66 -6.46 1.88
CA GLY A 106 -4.75 -7.48 0.85
C GLY A 106 -6.22 -7.73 0.53
N ALA A 107 -6.80 -6.94 -0.37
CA ALA A 107 -8.18 -7.17 -0.79
C ALA A 107 -8.35 -8.61 -1.34
N GLU A 108 -9.55 -9.15 -1.20
CA GLU A 108 -9.88 -10.50 -1.66
C GLU A 108 -10.13 -10.52 -3.17
N ASP A 109 -9.79 -11.62 -3.82
CA ASP A 109 -10.21 -11.93 -5.19
C ASP A 109 -11.22 -13.09 -5.22
N GLU A 110 -11.92 -13.27 -6.35
CA GLU A 110 -12.95 -14.30 -6.53
C GLU A 110 -12.46 -15.75 -6.32
N LYS A 111 -11.14 -15.96 -6.23
CA LYS A 111 -10.51 -17.27 -6.00
C LYS A 111 -9.96 -17.43 -4.58
N ASP A 112 -10.07 -16.40 -3.74
CA ASP A 112 -9.79 -16.54 -2.31
C ASP A 112 -10.92 -17.35 -1.66
N GLN A 113 -10.54 -18.22 -0.72
CA GLN A 113 -11.52 -19.00 0.04
C GLN A 113 -12.05 -18.13 1.18
N ASP A 114 -13.36 -18.17 1.37
CA ASP A 114 -14.02 -17.43 2.45
C ASP A 114 -13.43 -17.81 3.82
N GLY A 115 -13.16 -16.80 4.65
CA GLY A 115 -12.48 -16.96 5.94
C GLY A 115 -10.97 -17.24 5.89
N MET A 116 -10.34 -17.28 4.70
CA MET A 116 -8.89 -17.36 4.57
C MET A 116 -8.26 -16.02 4.22
N VAL A 117 -7.07 -15.78 4.77
CA VAL A 117 -6.21 -14.65 4.41
C VAL A 117 -6.04 -14.57 2.88
N SER A 118 -6.17 -13.38 2.30
CA SER A 118 -6.10 -13.24 0.84
C SER A 118 -4.72 -13.59 0.26
N ARG A 119 -4.70 -14.05 -1.00
CA ARG A 119 -3.46 -14.28 -1.74
C ARG A 119 -2.59 -13.03 -1.81
N ARG A 120 -3.22 -11.85 -1.93
CA ARG A 120 -2.52 -10.56 -1.99
C ARG A 120 -1.88 -10.20 -0.67
N PHE A 121 -2.55 -10.43 0.45
CA PHE A 121 -1.92 -10.24 1.75
C PHE A 121 -0.69 -11.14 1.91
N ARG A 122 -0.78 -12.43 1.56
CA ARG A 122 0.37 -13.34 1.66
C ARG A 122 1.56 -12.85 0.83
N LEU A 123 1.28 -12.33 -0.36
CA LEU A 123 2.28 -11.75 -1.25
C LEU A 123 2.89 -10.48 -0.67
N TYR A 124 2.08 -9.51 -0.22
CA TYR A 124 2.55 -8.25 0.36
C TYR A 124 3.38 -8.52 1.61
N ARG A 125 2.89 -9.38 2.50
CA ARG A 125 3.62 -9.83 3.69
C ARG A 125 5.00 -10.37 3.32
N ARG A 126 5.09 -11.27 2.34
CA ARG A 126 6.37 -11.86 1.93
C ARG A 126 7.32 -10.81 1.36
N PHE A 127 6.81 -9.88 0.55
CA PHE A 127 7.61 -8.81 -0.03
C PHE A 127 8.11 -7.81 1.01
N VAL A 128 7.24 -7.37 1.93
CA VAL A 128 7.60 -6.40 2.97
C VAL A 128 8.66 -7.00 3.90
N LEU A 129 8.49 -8.24 4.36
CA LEU A 129 9.47 -8.93 5.21
C LEU A 129 10.86 -9.10 4.55
N SER A 130 10.93 -9.13 3.22
CA SER A 130 12.22 -9.23 2.50
C SER A 130 12.83 -7.89 2.13
N THR A 131 12.08 -6.79 2.25
CA THR A 131 12.46 -5.49 1.64
C THR A 131 12.55 -4.38 2.67
N VAL A 132 11.72 -4.41 3.70
CA VAL A 132 11.67 -3.39 4.76
C VAL A 132 12.34 -3.97 6.00
N SER A 133 13.40 -3.30 6.46
CA SER A 133 14.11 -3.66 7.69
C SER A 133 13.32 -3.25 8.92
N ASP A 134 13.47 -4.04 9.99
CA ASP A 134 12.93 -3.76 11.31
C ASP A 134 13.65 -2.57 12.00
N ASP A 135 14.65 -1.94 11.37
CA ASP A 135 15.41 -0.82 11.97
C ASP A 135 14.56 0.43 12.20
N LYS A 136 13.81 0.87 11.17
CA LYS A 136 12.96 2.08 11.23
C LYS A 136 11.50 1.77 11.49
N PHE A 137 11.03 0.59 11.07
CA PHE A 137 9.63 0.20 11.19
C PHE A 137 9.46 -0.96 12.16
N GLU A 138 8.39 -0.93 12.93
CA GLU A 138 7.86 -2.10 13.61
C GLU A 138 6.70 -2.69 12.81
N HIS A 139 6.67 -4.01 12.70
CA HIS A 139 5.81 -4.73 11.78
C HIS A 139 4.65 -5.42 12.50
N PHE A 140 3.42 -4.98 12.25
CA PHE A 140 2.20 -5.58 12.80
C PHE A 140 1.36 -6.26 11.73
N ARG A 141 0.59 -7.27 12.14
CA ARG A 141 -0.20 -8.12 11.23
C ARG A 141 -1.55 -8.43 11.85
N ARG A 142 -2.62 -8.22 11.09
CA ARG A 142 -3.99 -8.59 11.42
C ARG A 142 -4.54 -9.46 10.30
N ASN A 143 -4.39 -10.78 10.48
CA ASN A 143 -4.76 -11.77 9.46
C ASN A 143 -6.27 -11.76 9.19
N ASP A 144 -7.07 -11.51 10.22
CA ASP A 144 -8.52 -11.34 10.19
C ASP A 144 -8.96 -10.21 9.25
N LEU A 145 -8.15 -9.16 9.12
CA LEU A 145 -8.42 -8.00 8.26
C LEU A 145 -7.61 -8.01 6.96
N SER A 146 -6.83 -9.08 6.71
CA SER A 146 -5.81 -9.10 5.65
C SER A 146 -4.94 -7.82 5.66
N LEU A 147 -4.57 -7.34 6.85
CA LEU A 147 -3.94 -6.04 7.08
C LEU A 147 -2.51 -6.20 7.58
N TYR A 148 -1.58 -5.51 6.91
CA TYR A 148 -0.18 -5.42 7.30
C TYR A 148 0.18 -3.97 7.59
N ILE A 149 0.82 -3.70 8.72
CA ILE A 149 1.11 -2.34 9.21
C ILE A 149 2.62 -2.22 9.47
N LEU A 150 3.19 -1.11 9.04
CA LEU A 150 4.56 -0.66 9.26
C LEU A 150 4.52 0.63 10.07
N VAL A 151 4.80 0.55 11.36
CA VAL A 151 4.76 1.70 12.27
C VAL A 151 6.15 2.30 12.39
N ASN A 152 6.28 3.60 12.13
CA ASN A 152 7.56 4.30 12.21
C ASN A 152 7.96 4.53 13.68
N LYS A 153 8.98 3.80 14.14
CA LYS A 153 9.45 3.83 15.54
C LYS A 153 10.12 5.14 15.95
N GLU A 154 10.58 5.93 14.99
CA GLU A 154 11.20 7.23 15.27
C GLU A 154 10.15 8.27 15.66
N TYR A 155 8.89 8.08 15.24
CA TYR A 155 7.80 9.02 15.48
C TYR A 155 6.76 8.53 16.49
N VAL A 156 6.48 7.23 16.50
CA VAL A 156 5.44 6.63 17.34
C VAL A 156 6.08 5.95 18.55
N SER A 157 5.78 6.42 19.75
CA SER A 157 6.32 5.86 20.99
C SER A 157 5.65 4.56 21.42
N ASP A 158 4.31 4.48 21.29
CA ASP A 158 3.53 3.26 21.54
C ASP A 158 3.05 2.71 20.20
N THR A 159 3.91 1.90 19.59
CA THR A 159 3.70 1.33 18.26
C THR A 159 2.55 0.34 18.23
N SER A 160 2.34 -0.42 19.32
CA SER A 160 1.26 -1.40 19.43
C SER A 160 -0.10 -0.71 19.51
N SER A 161 -0.26 0.29 20.38
CA SER A 161 -1.51 1.04 20.49
C SER A 161 -1.87 1.74 19.17
N TYR A 162 -0.87 2.30 18.49
CA TYR A 162 -1.06 2.90 17.17
C TYR A 162 -1.51 1.89 16.11
N ALA A 163 -0.91 0.69 16.08
CA ALA A 163 -1.30 -0.37 15.16
C ALA A 163 -2.74 -0.86 15.41
N ASP A 164 -3.16 -0.97 16.66
CA ASP A 164 -4.53 -1.34 17.02
C ASP A 164 -5.54 -0.27 16.63
N GLU A 165 -5.20 1.02 16.81
CA GLU A 165 -6.03 2.13 16.34
C GLU A 165 -6.21 2.09 14.82
N LEU A 166 -5.13 1.87 14.06
CA LEU A 166 -5.23 1.73 12.60
C LEU A 166 -6.06 0.53 12.17
N ALA A 167 -5.96 -0.60 12.87
CA ALA A 167 -6.79 -1.76 12.59
C ALA A 167 -8.28 -1.46 12.81
N ASN A 168 -8.62 -0.73 13.88
CA ASN A 168 -10.00 -0.31 14.15
C ASN A 168 -10.53 0.67 13.11
N ILE A 169 -9.70 1.60 12.63
CA ILE A 169 -10.06 2.49 11.51
C ILE A 169 -10.34 1.66 10.27
N VAL A 170 -9.42 0.78 9.87
CA VAL A 170 -9.57 -0.07 8.67
C VAL A 170 -10.85 -0.91 8.73
N GLN A 171 -11.20 -1.45 9.89
CA GLN A 171 -12.41 -2.25 10.06
C GLN A 171 -13.71 -1.46 9.80
N GLN A 172 -13.70 -0.13 9.91
CA GLN A 172 -14.85 0.72 9.58
C GLN A 172 -15.02 0.94 8.07
N TYR A 173 -13.99 0.65 7.26
CA TYR A 173 -13.97 0.86 5.80
C TYR A 173 -14.00 -0.43 4.96
N LEU A 174 -13.91 -1.59 5.62
CA LEU A 174 -14.08 -2.92 4.98
C LEU A 174 -15.55 -3.30 4.95
#